data_AF-A0A8P0T4V8-F1
#
_entry.id   AF-A0A8P0T4V8-F1
#
_cell.length_a   1.000
_cell.length_b   1.000
_cell.length_c   1.000
_cell.angle_alpha   90.00
_cell.angle_beta   90.00
_cell.angle_gamma   90.00
#
_symmetry.space_group_name_H-M   'P 1'
#
loop_
_entity.id
_entity.type
_entity.pdbx_description
1 polymer ?
#
loop_
_entity_poly.entity_id
_entity_poly.type
_entity_poly.pdbx_seq_one_letter_code
_entity_poly.pdbx_strand_id
1 'polypeptide(L)'
;MATNESISIFSSASLAVEYKPETWENQWKCFKVLLFNHFCIQLPLICGTYYFTEYFNIPYDWERMPRWYMLLARCFGCAVIEDTWHYFLHRLLHHKRIYKYIHKVHHEFQAPFGMEAEYAHSLETLILGTGFFIGIMLLCDDVILLYTWVAIRLIETIDVHSGYDIPLNPLNLILFCAGSRHHDSHHMNFIGNYASTFTW
;
A
#
# COMPACT_ATOMS: atom_id res chain seq x y z
N MET A 1 -1.41 -12.56 -44.99
CA MET A 1 -2.03 -13.20 -43.81
C MET A 1 -1.13 -12.82 -42.63
N ALA A 2 -1.40 -11.68 -42.00
CA ALA A 2 -0.60 -11.16 -40.90
C ALA A 2 -1.09 -11.81 -39.60
N THR A 3 -0.18 -12.43 -38.87
CA THR A 3 -0.43 -13.11 -37.59
C THR A 3 -0.65 -12.07 -36.50
N ASN A 4 -1.82 -12.12 -35.86
CA ASN A 4 -2.11 -11.42 -34.61
C ASN A 4 -1.23 -12.00 -33.50
N GLU A 5 -0.06 -11.41 -33.25
CA GLU A 5 0.62 -11.54 -31.97
C GLU A 5 -0.07 -10.61 -30.97
N SER A 6 -1.10 -11.12 -30.31
CA SER A 6 -1.56 -10.53 -29.06
C SER A 6 -0.45 -10.74 -28.02
N ILE A 7 0.33 -9.70 -27.75
CA ILE A 7 1.24 -9.63 -26.61
C ILE A 7 0.36 -9.78 -25.35
N SER A 8 0.23 -11.01 -24.87
CA SER A 8 -0.43 -11.31 -23.60
C SER A 8 0.55 -10.95 -22.50
N ILE A 9 0.47 -9.71 -22.01
CA ILE A 9 1.23 -9.23 -20.84
C ILE A 9 0.94 -10.13 -19.61
N PHE A 10 -0.20 -10.82 -19.60
CA PHE A 10 -0.59 -11.77 -18.55
C PHE A 10 0.10 -13.15 -18.64
N SER A 11 0.72 -13.50 -19.78
CA SER A 11 1.40 -14.80 -19.95
C SER A 11 2.76 -14.89 -19.24
N SER A 12 3.32 -13.76 -18.80
CA SER A 12 4.67 -13.67 -18.25
C SER A 12 4.72 -13.33 -16.76
N ALA A 13 3.57 -13.06 -16.13
CA ALA A 13 3.48 -12.91 -14.68
C ALA A 13 3.74 -14.26 -14.01
N SER A 14 4.83 -14.36 -13.25
CA SER A 14 5.11 -15.52 -12.40
C SER A 14 4.68 -15.23 -10.98
N LEU A 15 4.22 -16.24 -10.24
CA LEU A 15 4.08 -16.09 -8.80
C LEU A 15 5.47 -15.81 -8.21
N ALA A 16 5.53 -14.84 -7.29
CA ALA A 16 6.77 -14.50 -6.58
C ALA A 16 7.33 -15.70 -5.80
N VAL A 17 6.42 -16.56 -5.30
CA VAL A 17 6.66 -17.84 -4.62
C VAL A 17 5.61 -18.86 -5.08
N GLU A 18 5.95 -20.16 -5.13
CA GLU A 18 5.02 -21.22 -5.55
C GLU A 18 3.90 -21.41 -4.51
N TYR A 19 2.72 -20.83 -4.76
CA TYR A 19 1.60 -20.81 -3.82
C TYR A 19 0.43 -21.69 -4.24
N LYS A 20 -0.21 -22.31 -3.24
CA LYS A 20 -1.53 -22.92 -3.37
C LYS A 20 -2.58 -21.81 -3.09
N PRO A 21 -3.64 -21.67 -3.92
CA PRO A 21 -4.67 -20.69 -3.65
C PRO A 21 -5.34 -20.93 -2.29
N GLU A 22 -5.61 -19.85 -1.57
CA GLU A 22 -6.29 -19.87 -0.27
C GLU A 22 -7.72 -20.42 -0.37
N THR A 23 -8.22 -20.99 0.72
CA THR A 23 -9.57 -21.56 0.75
C THR A 23 -10.64 -20.47 0.75
N TRP A 24 -11.85 -20.82 0.29
CA TRP A 24 -12.99 -19.91 0.30
C TRP A 24 -13.31 -19.38 1.71
N GLU A 25 -13.20 -20.22 2.73
CA GLU A 25 -13.46 -19.84 4.12
C GLU A 25 -12.49 -18.75 4.59
N ASN A 26 -11.21 -18.89 4.25
CA ASN A 26 -10.16 -17.92 4.57
C ASN A 26 -10.35 -16.60 3.81
N GLN A 27 -10.65 -16.67 2.51
CA GLN A 27 -10.98 -15.48 1.71
C GLN A 27 -12.20 -14.74 2.27
N TRP A 28 -13.24 -15.47 2.69
CA TRP A 28 -14.43 -14.87 3.28
C TRP A 28 -14.17 -14.25 4.65
N LYS A 29 -13.27 -14.85 5.46
CA LYS A 29 -12.80 -14.26 6.71
C LYS A 29 -12.05 -12.95 6.44
N CYS A 30 -11.11 -12.96 5.51
CA CYS A 30 -10.36 -11.79 5.07
C CYS A 30 -11.31 -10.66 4.63
N PHE A 31 -12.26 -10.99 3.77
CA PHE A 31 -13.27 -10.06 3.26
C PHE A 31 -14.07 -9.36 4.37
N LYS A 32 -14.50 -10.08 5.41
CA LYS A 32 -15.26 -9.48 6.53
C LYS A 32 -14.45 -8.47 7.32
N VAL A 33 -13.19 -8.79 7.61
CA VAL A 33 -12.30 -7.88 8.35
C VAL A 33 -11.97 -6.66 7.49
N LEU A 34 -11.72 -6.87 6.20
CA LEU A 34 -11.51 -5.79 5.24
C LEU A 34 -12.71 -4.84 5.20
N LEU A 35 -13.94 -5.36 5.08
CA LEU A 35 -15.16 -4.55 5.11
C LEU A 35 -15.26 -3.74 6.42
N PHE A 36 -14.99 -4.38 7.57
CA PHE A 36 -15.00 -3.68 8.85
C PHE A 36 -13.99 -2.52 8.88
N ASN A 37 -12.74 -2.77 8.49
CA ASN A 37 -11.71 -1.73 8.45
C ASN A 37 -12.08 -0.61 7.46
N HIS A 38 -12.61 -0.92 6.28
CA HIS A 38 -13.04 0.08 5.30
C HIS A 38 -14.14 0.98 5.86
N PHE A 39 -15.21 0.42 6.41
CA PHE A 39 -16.37 1.21 6.83
C PHE A 39 -16.21 1.86 8.21
N CYS A 40 -15.49 1.23 9.14
CA CYS A 40 -15.39 1.70 10.51
C CYS A 40 -14.10 2.46 10.81
N ILE A 41 -13.03 2.26 10.02
CA ILE A 41 -11.73 2.90 10.26
C ILE A 41 -11.40 3.86 9.13
N GLN A 42 -11.36 3.40 7.89
CA GLN A 42 -10.91 4.22 6.76
C GLN A 42 -11.95 5.25 6.31
N LEU A 43 -13.24 4.88 6.24
CA LEU A 43 -14.28 5.81 5.82
C LEU A 43 -14.35 7.06 6.71
N PRO A 44 -14.32 6.97 8.06
CA PRO A 44 -14.18 8.15 8.90
C PRO A 44 -12.94 9.00 8.61
N LEU A 45 -11.79 8.37 8.34
CA LEU A 45 -10.56 9.09 7.98
C LEU A 45 -10.67 9.80 6.63
N ILE A 46 -11.30 9.16 5.64
CA ILE A 46 -11.59 9.74 4.32
C ILE A 46 -12.54 10.92 4.48
N CYS A 47 -13.62 10.80 5.27
CA CYS A 47 -14.47 11.94 5.59
C CYS A 47 -13.69 13.06 6.28
N GLY A 48 -12.74 12.71 7.15
CA GLY A 48 -11.81 13.65 7.78
C GLY A 48 -10.97 14.46 6.78
N THR A 49 -10.61 13.88 5.63
CA THR A 49 -9.83 14.61 4.61
C THR A 49 -10.60 15.78 4.00
N TYR A 50 -11.93 15.72 3.92
CA TYR A 50 -12.74 16.85 3.48
C TYR A 50 -12.67 18.02 4.47
N TYR A 51 -12.74 17.73 5.76
CA TYR A 51 -12.57 18.78 6.77
C TYR A 51 -11.15 19.35 6.78
N PHE A 52 -10.15 18.53 6.51
CA PHE A 52 -8.76 18.96 6.36
C PHE A 52 -8.60 19.94 5.18
N THR A 53 -9.11 19.61 4.00
CA THR A 53 -9.00 20.48 2.82
C THR A 53 -9.72 21.80 3.03
N GLU A 54 -10.90 21.81 3.65
CA GLU A 54 -11.62 23.03 4.00
C GLU A 54 -10.85 23.88 5.03
N TYR A 55 -10.33 23.25 6.09
CA TYR A 55 -9.60 23.95 7.15
C TYR A 55 -8.33 24.65 6.63
N PHE A 56 -7.58 23.98 5.76
CA PHE A 56 -6.35 24.52 5.16
C PHE A 56 -6.60 25.32 3.87
N ASN A 57 -7.85 25.51 3.45
CA ASN A 57 -8.23 26.17 2.20
C ASN A 57 -7.52 25.59 0.97
N ILE A 58 -7.44 24.26 0.91
CA ILE A 58 -6.83 23.55 -0.21
C ILE A 58 -7.70 23.75 -1.46
N PRO A 59 -7.14 24.28 -2.56
CA PRO A 59 -7.88 24.52 -3.79
C PRO A 59 -8.36 23.23 -4.45
N TYR A 60 -9.56 23.32 -5.02
CA TYR A 60 -10.18 22.29 -5.86
C TYR A 60 -10.16 22.66 -7.36
N ASP A 61 -9.67 23.86 -7.69
CA ASP A 61 -9.64 24.35 -9.04
C ASP A 61 -8.48 23.78 -9.85
N TRP A 62 -8.72 23.56 -11.13
CA TRP A 62 -7.72 23.07 -12.08
C TRP A 62 -6.66 24.12 -12.41
N GLU A 63 -6.97 25.40 -12.25
CA GLU A 63 -6.09 26.50 -12.65
C GLU A 63 -4.80 26.57 -11.80
N ARG A 64 -4.89 26.13 -10.54
CA ARG A 64 -3.77 26.08 -9.59
C ARG A 64 -3.05 24.73 -9.58
N MET A 65 -3.38 23.82 -10.48
CA MET A 65 -2.75 22.50 -10.55
C MET A 65 -1.23 22.64 -10.74
N PRO A 66 -0.40 22.00 -9.88
CA PRO A 66 1.03 22.01 -10.07
C PRO A 66 1.39 21.31 -11.37
N ARG A 67 2.53 21.70 -11.95
CA ARG A 67 3.06 21.00 -13.12
C ARG A 67 3.29 19.53 -12.78
N TRP A 68 3.07 18.64 -13.75
CA TRP A 68 3.10 17.18 -13.54
C TRP A 68 4.38 16.68 -12.84
N TYR A 69 5.55 17.27 -13.11
CA TYR A 69 6.79 16.87 -12.46
C TYR A 69 6.87 17.30 -10.98
N MET A 70 6.22 18.41 -10.60
CA MET A 70 6.11 18.83 -9.20
C MET A 70 5.15 17.93 -8.44
N LEU A 71 4.03 17.56 -9.08
CA LEU A 71 3.09 16.58 -8.54
C LEU A 71 3.80 15.26 -8.25
N LEU A 72 4.55 14.72 -9.21
CA LEU A 72 5.33 13.49 -9.03
C LEU A 72 6.40 13.63 -7.95
N ALA A 73 7.14 14.75 -7.91
CA ALA A 73 8.15 15.00 -6.89
C ALA A 73 7.56 15.05 -5.48
N ARG A 74 6.36 15.62 -5.32
CA ARG A 74 5.66 15.67 -4.03
C ARG A 74 5.10 14.30 -3.65
N CYS A 75 4.50 13.56 -4.58
CA CYS A 75 4.10 12.17 -4.34
C CYS A 75 5.28 11.29 -3.93
N PHE A 76 6.45 11.48 -4.55
CA PHE A 76 7.68 10.80 -4.13
C PHE A 76 8.10 11.21 -2.71
N GLY A 77 7.99 12.50 -2.36
CA GLY A 77 8.19 12.97 -0.99
C GLY A 77 7.23 12.31 0.01
N CYS A 78 5.95 12.18 -0.33
CA CYS A 78 4.97 11.46 0.48
C CYS A 78 5.36 9.99 0.66
N ALA A 79 5.81 9.32 -0.42
CA ALA A 79 6.26 7.93 -0.36
C ALA A 79 7.46 7.75 0.58
N VAL A 80 8.46 8.64 0.52
CA VAL A 80 9.61 8.58 1.43
C VAL A 80 9.19 8.77 2.90
N ILE A 81 8.29 9.73 3.16
CA ILE A 81 7.78 9.99 4.51
C ILE A 81 6.98 8.80 5.05
N GLU A 82 6.05 8.27 4.24
CA GLU A 82 5.22 7.13 4.60
C GLU A 82 6.07 5.89 4.83
N ASP A 83 6.98 5.55 3.91
CA ASP A 83 7.83 4.37 4.03
C ASP A 83 8.77 4.46 5.24
N THR A 84 9.31 5.65 5.53
CA THR A 84 10.12 5.86 6.74
C THR A 84 9.29 5.62 8.00
N TRP A 85 8.07 6.18 8.06
CA TRP A 85 7.16 5.95 9.17
C TRP A 85 6.80 4.48 9.31
N HIS A 86 6.47 3.85 8.18
CA HIS A 86 6.10 2.46 8.07
C HIS A 86 7.22 1.57 8.60
N TYR A 87 8.44 1.73 8.09
CA TYR A 87 9.60 0.93 8.48
C TYR A 87 9.79 0.87 10.00
N PHE A 88 9.80 2.02 10.67
CA PHE A 88 10.06 2.06 12.11
C PHE A 88 8.90 1.49 12.92
N LEU A 89 7.65 1.81 12.55
CA LEU A 89 6.50 1.35 13.31
C LEU A 89 6.16 -0.11 13.02
N HIS A 90 6.32 -0.56 11.79
CA HIS A 90 6.21 -1.96 11.42
C HIS A 90 7.23 -2.81 12.20
N ARG A 91 8.51 -2.37 12.25
CA ARG A 91 9.53 -3.01 13.08
C ARG A 91 9.16 -3.01 14.57
N LEU A 92 8.56 -1.93 15.08
CA LEU A 92 8.07 -1.86 16.46
C LEU A 92 6.91 -2.83 16.69
N LEU A 93 5.98 -2.95 15.74
CA LEU A 93 4.84 -3.86 15.80
C LEU A 93 5.29 -5.33 15.83
N HIS A 94 6.42 -5.67 15.19
CA HIS A 94 7.09 -6.96 15.32
C HIS A 94 7.73 -7.22 16.68
N HIS A 95 7.85 -6.23 17.55
CA HIS A 95 8.41 -6.44 18.88
C HIS A 95 7.59 -7.47 19.67
N LYS A 96 8.25 -8.42 20.34
CA LYS A 96 7.63 -9.58 21.02
C LYS A 96 6.47 -9.24 21.96
N ARG A 97 6.48 -8.03 22.53
CA ARG A 97 5.42 -7.55 23.45
C ARG A 97 4.16 -7.07 22.74
N ILE A 98 4.27 -6.65 21.48
CA ILE A 98 3.22 -5.99 20.70
C ILE A 98 2.66 -6.96 19.64
N TYR A 99 3.54 -7.70 18.96
CA TYR A 99 3.23 -8.57 17.82
C TYR A 99 1.97 -9.41 18.03
N LYS A 100 1.89 -10.16 19.14
CA LYS A 100 0.78 -11.07 19.42
C LYS A 100 -0.60 -10.40 19.52
N TYR A 101 -0.66 -9.09 19.72
CA TYR A 101 -1.90 -8.35 19.94
C TYR A 101 -2.35 -7.54 18.72
N ILE A 102 -1.40 -7.08 17.90
CA ILE A 102 -1.68 -6.18 16.78
C ILE A 102 -1.30 -6.86 15.48
N HIS A 103 -0.01 -7.14 15.32
CA HIS A 103 0.55 -7.50 14.01
C HIS A 103 0.42 -8.96 13.61
N LYS A 104 0.13 -9.85 14.57
CA LYS A 104 -0.11 -11.26 14.29
C LYS A 104 -1.28 -11.49 13.34
N VAL A 105 -2.27 -10.59 13.30
CA VAL A 105 -3.40 -10.70 12.37
C VAL A 105 -2.93 -10.49 10.93
N HIS A 106 -2.06 -9.51 10.69
CA HIS A 106 -1.50 -9.27 9.36
C HIS A 106 -0.68 -10.44 8.85
N HIS A 107 0.10 -11.09 9.73
CA HIS A 107 0.88 -12.28 9.40
C HIS A 107 0.10 -13.60 9.53
N GLU A 108 -1.24 -13.56 9.47
CA GLU A 108 -2.03 -14.79 9.56
C GLU A 108 -1.81 -15.68 8.35
N PHE A 109 -1.66 -15.09 7.17
CA PHE A 109 -1.34 -15.81 5.95
C PHE A 109 0.11 -15.50 5.57
N GLN A 110 0.91 -16.54 5.40
CA GLN A 110 2.31 -16.39 4.99
C GLN A 110 2.46 -16.13 3.48
N ALA A 111 1.36 -16.35 2.76
CA ALA A 111 1.24 -16.28 1.32
C ALA A 111 0.28 -15.14 0.94
N PRO A 112 0.74 -13.88 0.98
CA PRO A 112 -0.16 -12.76 0.78
C PRO A 112 -0.78 -12.78 -0.62
N PHE A 113 -2.05 -12.40 -0.66
CA PHE A 113 -2.81 -12.19 -1.89
C PHE A 113 -3.51 -10.83 -1.82
N GLY A 114 -3.90 -10.26 -2.96
CA GLY A 114 -4.29 -8.84 -3.03
C GLY A 114 -5.41 -8.38 -2.07
N MET A 115 -6.28 -9.27 -1.57
CA MET A 115 -7.29 -8.92 -0.55
C MET A 115 -6.68 -8.76 0.85
N GLU A 116 -5.58 -9.47 1.12
CA GLU A 116 -4.86 -9.41 2.38
C GLU A 116 -4.05 -8.13 2.56
N ALA A 117 -3.83 -7.39 1.46
CA ALA A 117 -3.14 -6.10 1.49
C ALA A 117 -3.69 -5.12 2.55
N GLU A 118 -4.97 -5.28 2.91
CA GLU A 118 -5.63 -4.51 3.97
C GLU A 118 -6.24 -5.38 5.09
N TYR A 119 -5.88 -6.66 5.15
CA TYR A 119 -6.21 -7.54 6.25
C TYR A 119 -5.24 -7.34 7.40
N ALA A 120 -5.64 -6.49 8.33
CA ALA A 120 -4.85 -6.17 9.52
C ALA A 120 -5.77 -5.88 10.71
N HIS A 121 -5.17 -5.92 11.91
CA HIS A 121 -5.84 -5.43 13.10
C HIS A 121 -6.13 -3.92 12.95
N SER A 122 -7.31 -3.43 13.33
CA SER A 122 -7.69 -2.03 13.09
C SER A 122 -6.72 -1.00 13.67
N LEU A 123 -6.09 -1.32 14.81
CA LEU A 123 -5.04 -0.47 15.40
C LEU A 123 -3.77 -0.41 14.54
N GLU A 124 -3.43 -1.49 13.84
CA GLU A 124 -2.32 -1.49 12.88
C GLU A 124 -2.64 -0.57 11.70
N THR A 125 -3.84 -0.69 11.14
CA THR A 125 -4.32 0.19 10.07
C THR A 125 -4.22 1.66 10.46
N LEU A 126 -4.57 2.00 11.71
CA LEU A 126 -4.43 3.37 12.24
C LEU A 126 -2.96 3.78 12.42
N ILE A 127 -2.15 2.93 13.06
CA ILE A 127 -0.76 3.23 13.38
C ILE A 127 0.07 3.42 12.10
N LEU A 128 0.03 2.45 11.18
CA LEU A 128 0.79 2.51 9.94
C LEU A 128 0.18 3.52 8.97
N GLY A 129 -1.15 3.56 8.87
CA GLY A 129 -1.87 4.53 8.03
C GLY A 129 -1.65 6.00 8.44
N THR A 130 -1.17 6.28 9.66
CA THR A 130 -0.79 7.65 10.04
C THR A 130 0.33 8.21 9.16
N GLY A 131 1.26 7.37 8.68
CA GLY A 131 2.35 7.79 7.79
C GLY A 131 1.84 8.41 6.49
N PHE A 132 0.78 7.82 5.91
CA PHE A 132 0.10 8.34 4.74
C PHE A 132 -0.42 9.76 4.95
N PHE A 133 -1.05 10.01 6.11
CA PHE A 133 -1.58 11.34 6.46
C PHE A 133 -0.47 12.34 6.80
N ILE A 134 0.64 11.91 7.40
CA ILE A 134 1.79 12.81 7.63
C ILE A 134 2.32 13.36 6.30
N GLY A 135 2.44 12.51 5.27
CA GLY A 135 2.81 12.95 3.92
C GLY A 135 1.87 14.02 3.36
N ILE A 136 0.56 13.79 3.46
CA ILE A 136 -0.47 14.75 3.03
C ILE A 136 -0.36 16.06 3.82
N MET A 137 -0.28 16.00 5.14
CA MET A 137 -0.23 17.20 5.99
C MET A 137 0.96 18.10 5.69
N LEU A 138 2.09 17.52 5.24
CA LEU A 138 3.31 18.26 4.96
C LEU A 138 3.41 18.76 3.51
N LEU A 139 2.85 18.02 2.55
CA LEU A 139 3.13 18.23 1.13
C LEU A 139 1.88 18.51 0.27
N CYS A 140 0.68 18.35 0.80
CA CYS A 140 -0.56 18.57 0.07
C CYS A 140 -0.97 20.04 0.08
N ASP A 141 -0.91 20.68 -1.08
CA ASP A 141 -1.36 22.05 -1.33
C ASP A 141 -2.44 22.14 -2.42
N ASP A 142 -2.85 21.01 -3.00
CA ASP A 142 -3.91 20.91 -4.00
C ASP A 142 -4.63 19.55 -3.93
N VAL A 143 -5.90 19.50 -4.32
CA VAL A 143 -6.70 18.26 -4.24
C VAL A 143 -6.22 17.18 -5.24
N ILE A 144 -5.56 17.59 -6.34
CA ILE A 144 -5.08 16.65 -7.35
C ILE A 144 -3.92 15.83 -6.79
N LEU A 145 -3.04 16.43 -6.00
CA LEU A 145 -2.02 15.73 -5.23
C LEU A 145 -2.63 14.73 -4.26
N LEU A 146 -3.66 15.13 -3.50
CA LEU A 146 -4.35 14.22 -2.58
C LEU A 146 -4.83 12.96 -3.32
N TYR A 147 -5.58 13.12 -4.41
CA TYR A 147 -6.11 11.97 -5.17
C TYR A 147 -5.03 11.18 -5.89
N THR A 148 -4.01 11.84 -6.44
CA THR A 148 -2.88 11.17 -7.09
C THR A 148 -2.11 10.32 -6.09
N TRP A 149 -1.88 10.85 -4.88
CA TRP A 149 -1.21 10.14 -3.81
C TRP A 149 -2.01 8.95 -3.30
N VAL A 150 -3.34 9.11 -3.09
CA VAL A 150 -4.24 7.98 -2.78
C VAL A 150 -4.13 6.89 -3.85
N ALA A 151 -4.19 7.25 -5.13
CA ALA A 151 -4.15 6.28 -6.22
C ALA A 151 -2.82 5.53 -6.27
N ILE A 152 -1.68 6.24 -6.21
CA ILE A 152 -0.35 5.63 -6.20
C ILE A 152 -0.22 4.66 -5.02
N ARG A 153 -0.64 5.08 -3.83
CA ARG A 153 -0.52 4.27 -2.61
C ARG A 153 -1.40 3.02 -2.64
N LEU A 154 -2.63 3.12 -3.13
CA LEU A 154 -3.52 1.94 -3.27
C LEU A 154 -2.97 0.95 -4.29
N ILE A 155 -2.50 1.43 -5.45
CA ILE A 155 -1.93 0.57 -6.49
C ILE A 155 -0.71 -0.16 -5.96
N GLU A 156 0.22 0.54 -5.31
CA GLU A 156 1.41 -0.11 -4.76
C GLU A 156 1.04 -1.11 -3.65
N THR A 157 0.13 -0.75 -2.73
CA THR A 157 -0.29 -1.64 -1.63
C THR A 157 -0.78 -2.98 -2.19
N ILE A 158 -1.61 -2.93 -3.24
CA ILE A 158 -2.13 -4.13 -3.89
C ILE A 158 -1.01 -4.87 -4.61
N ASP A 159 -0.11 -4.16 -5.30
CA ASP A 159 0.97 -4.75 -6.08
C ASP A 159 1.95 -5.57 -5.21
N VAL A 160 2.40 -5.00 -4.09
CA VAL A 160 3.35 -5.66 -3.18
C VAL A 160 2.74 -6.83 -2.40
N HIS A 161 1.40 -6.89 -2.29
CA HIS A 161 0.67 -8.01 -1.67
C HIS A 161 0.00 -8.93 -2.69
N SER A 162 0.17 -8.69 -3.99
CA SER A 162 -0.54 -9.43 -5.03
C SER A 162 -0.09 -10.89 -5.13
N GLY A 163 1.12 -11.19 -4.64
CA GLY A 163 1.82 -12.47 -4.84
C GLY A 163 2.37 -12.64 -6.27
N TYR A 164 2.19 -11.66 -7.15
CA TYR A 164 2.67 -11.69 -8.53
C TYR A 164 3.95 -10.87 -8.69
N ASP A 165 4.92 -11.44 -9.39
CA ASP A 165 6.10 -10.74 -9.88
C ASP A 165 5.94 -10.54 -11.39
N ILE A 166 5.50 -9.33 -11.77
CA ILE A 166 5.18 -8.99 -13.17
C ILE A 166 6.45 -8.46 -13.86
N PRO A 167 6.87 -9.04 -15.00
CA PRO A 167 7.98 -8.52 -15.77
C PRO A 167 7.71 -7.08 -16.23
N LEU A 168 8.68 -6.18 -16.03
CA LEU A 168 8.56 -4.74 -16.34
C LEU A 168 7.47 -3.99 -15.56
N ASN A 169 7.15 -4.44 -14.34
CA ASN A 169 6.28 -3.69 -13.44
C ASN A 169 6.80 -2.23 -13.30
N PRO A 170 6.01 -1.20 -13.69
CA PRO A 170 6.44 0.19 -13.64
C PRO A 170 6.89 0.65 -12.25
N LEU A 171 6.33 0.07 -11.18
CA LEU A 171 6.73 0.37 -9.81
C LEU A 171 8.13 -0.16 -9.50
N ASN A 172 8.44 -1.39 -9.94
CA ASN A 172 9.77 -2.00 -9.79
C ASN A 172 10.85 -1.34 -10.67
N LEU A 173 10.47 -0.50 -11.63
CA LEU A 173 11.41 0.28 -12.44
C LEU A 173 11.87 1.57 -11.74
N ILE A 174 11.16 2.00 -10.70
CA ILE A 174 11.56 3.13 -9.86
C ILE A 174 12.70 2.65 -8.95
N LEU A 175 13.81 3.40 -8.95
CA LEU A 175 14.98 3.08 -8.13
C LEU A 175 14.58 2.82 -6.67
N PHE A 176 15.03 1.68 -6.15
CA PHE A 176 14.82 1.20 -4.78
C PHE A 176 13.41 0.72 -4.43
N CYS A 177 12.45 0.77 -5.35
CA CYS A 177 11.10 0.26 -5.09
C CYS A 177 11.13 -1.26 -4.89
N ALA A 178 10.54 -1.72 -3.79
CA ALA A 178 10.38 -3.11 -3.44
C ALA A 178 9.18 -3.69 -4.21
N GLY A 179 9.36 -4.87 -4.80
CA GLY A 179 8.27 -5.63 -5.39
C GLY A 179 7.69 -6.64 -4.40
N SER A 180 6.65 -7.34 -4.83
CA SER A 180 5.99 -8.42 -4.06
C SER A 180 6.97 -9.41 -3.42
N ARG A 181 8.02 -9.83 -4.13
CA ARG A 181 9.07 -10.72 -3.59
C ARG A 181 9.71 -10.23 -2.28
N HIS A 182 9.92 -8.92 -2.15
CA HIS A 182 10.55 -8.35 -0.96
C HIS A 182 9.64 -8.50 0.26
N HIS A 183 8.35 -8.22 0.06
CA HIS A 183 7.31 -8.29 1.08
C HIS A 183 6.90 -9.74 1.40
N ASP A 184 6.79 -10.62 0.40
CA ASP A 184 6.58 -12.05 0.61
C ASP A 184 7.71 -12.66 1.46
N SER A 185 8.97 -12.29 1.19
CA SER A 185 10.10 -12.72 2.02
C SER A 185 9.97 -12.28 3.48
N HIS A 186 9.38 -11.11 3.72
CA HIS A 186 9.07 -10.63 5.06
C HIS A 186 8.00 -11.50 5.73
N HIS A 187 6.87 -11.76 5.07
CA HIS A 187 5.78 -12.61 5.57
C HIS A 187 6.23 -14.04 5.88
N MET A 188 7.16 -14.57 5.10
CA MET A 188 7.70 -15.92 5.31
C MET A 188 8.69 -16.00 6.48
N ASN A 189 9.53 -14.97 6.67
CA ASN A 189 10.64 -15.00 7.63
C ASN A 189 10.38 -14.21 8.92
N PHE A 190 9.38 -13.33 8.93
CA PHE A 190 8.99 -12.42 10.03
C PHE A 190 10.11 -11.48 10.51
N ILE A 191 11.21 -11.37 9.76
CA ILE A 191 12.42 -10.63 10.13
C ILE A 191 13.00 -9.94 8.89
N GLY A 192 13.34 -8.65 9.02
CA GLY A 192 13.86 -7.82 7.92
C GLY A 192 12.75 -7.27 7.04
N ASN A 193 13.10 -6.51 6.00
CA ASN A 193 12.16 -6.04 4.97
C ASN A 193 10.90 -5.35 5.54
N TYR A 194 11.09 -4.42 6.48
CA TYR A 194 9.99 -3.74 7.18
C TYR A 194 9.42 -2.54 6.43
N ALA A 195 10.11 -2.10 5.37
CA ALA A 195 9.67 -1.02 4.48
C ALA A 195 8.48 -1.48 3.62
N SER A 196 7.56 -0.57 3.32
CA SER A 196 6.37 -0.83 2.50
C SER A 196 6.67 -0.71 1.01
N THR A 197 7.42 0.33 0.65
CA THR A 197 7.66 0.75 -0.72
C THR A 197 9.09 0.55 -1.16
N PHE A 198 10.07 0.73 -0.27
CA PHE A 198 11.46 0.71 -0.66
C PHE A 198 12.23 -0.48 -0.08
N THR A 199 13.46 -0.68 -0.53
CA THR A 199 14.27 -1.89 -0.26
C THR A 199 15.28 -1.76 0.89
N TRP A 200 15.27 -0.66 1.64
CA TRP A 200 16.27 -0.35 2.68
C TRP A 200 15.93 -0.85 4.09
#